data_AF-A0A535TWN2-F1
#
_entry.id   AF-A0A535TWN2-F1
#
_cell.length_a   1.000
_cell.length_b   1.000
_cell.length_c   1.000
_cell.angle_alpha   90.00
_cell.angle_beta   90.00
_cell.angle_gamma   90.00
#
_symmetry.space_group_name_H-M   'P 1'
#
loop_
_entity.id
_entity.type
_entity.pdbx_description
1 polymer ?
#
loop_
_entity_poly.entity_id
_entity_poly.type
_entity_poly.pdbx_seq_one_letter_code
_entity_poly.pdbx_strand_id
1 'polypeptide(L)'
;MAAAAKRSARQEPPQIVKSLRRASRALAVPAGSVLLAFIVGAVIVAATGGDPFKAYQALACGGFGLFCFGGEPSVLQLANTLVVVTPLIMAGIAVALPFRAGMFNIGAEGQLIMGAIAAATVGIHLAGWPAFLLLPLVLLCGALGGAVWGGIVGVLKAVTGAHEVVTTIMLNFVAQ
;
A
#
# COMPACT_ATOMS: atom_id res chain seq x y z
N MET A 1 -43.73 45.75 -20.18
CA MET A 1 -43.70 45.28 -18.77
C MET A 1 -43.92 43.76 -18.60
N ALA A 2 -43.59 42.89 -19.56
CA ALA A 2 -43.80 41.43 -19.44
C ALA A 2 -42.54 40.56 -19.65
N ALA A 3 -41.35 41.15 -19.78
CA ALA A 3 -40.10 40.41 -20.05
C ALA A 3 -39.18 40.29 -18.82
N ALA A 4 -39.46 41.00 -17.72
CA ALA A 4 -38.58 41.03 -16.54
C ALA A 4 -38.93 40.00 -15.45
N ALA A 5 -40.12 39.39 -15.48
CA ALA A 5 -40.59 38.51 -14.39
C ALA A 5 -40.27 37.02 -14.58
N LYS A 6 -39.71 36.59 -15.72
CA LYS A 6 -39.46 35.16 -16.02
C LYS A 6 -38.04 34.67 -15.76
N ARG A 7 -37.13 35.53 -15.28
CA ARG A 7 -35.73 35.17 -14.96
C ARG A 7 -35.49 34.72 -13.52
N SER A 8 -36.49 34.76 -12.65
CA SER A 8 -36.32 34.54 -11.20
C SER A 8 -36.64 33.13 -10.66
N ALA A 9 -36.64 32.08 -11.49
CA ALA A 9 -36.97 30.73 -11.00
C ALA A 9 -36.19 29.60 -11.70
N ARG A 10 -34.92 29.80 -12.06
CA ARG A 10 -33.99 28.65 -12.05
C ARG A 10 -33.71 28.32 -10.59
N GLN A 11 -34.65 27.62 -9.96
CA GLN A 11 -34.42 26.96 -8.68
C GLN A 11 -33.16 26.13 -8.85
N GLU A 12 -32.07 26.53 -8.19
CA GLU A 12 -30.88 25.70 -8.18
C GLU A 12 -31.27 24.32 -7.63
N PRO A 13 -30.82 23.22 -8.26
CA PRO A 13 -31.19 21.89 -7.79
C PRO A 13 -30.79 21.75 -6.32
N PRO A 14 -31.64 21.14 -5.47
CA PRO A 14 -31.41 21.07 -4.03
C PRO A 14 -30.00 20.55 -3.73
N GLN A 15 -29.36 21.07 -2.67
CA GLN A 15 -27.98 20.71 -2.28
C GLN A 15 -27.78 19.18 -2.15
N ILE A 16 -28.85 18.45 -1.79
CA ILE A 16 -28.92 16.98 -1.76
C ILE A 16 -28.73 16.34 -3.15
N VAL A 17 -29.31 16.92 -4.21
CA VAL A 17 -29.17 16.42 -5.59
C VAL A 17 -27.76 16.69 -6.13
N LYS A 18 -27.15 17.82 -5.76
CA LYS A 18 -25.76 18.16 -6.14
C LYS A 18 -24.74 17.23 -5.45
N SER A 19 -24.94 16.91 -4.16
CA SER A 19 -24.10 15.96 -3.41
C SER A 19 -24.29 14.52 -3.89
N LEU A 20 -25.52 14.07 -4.15
CA LEU A 20 -25.79 12.76 -4.75
C LEU A 20 -25.17 12.62 -6.15
N ARG A 21 -25.20 13.66 -7.00
CA ARG A 21 -24.51 13.64 -8.31
C ARG A 21 -22.99 13.64 -8.19
N ARG A 22 -22.42 14.30 -7.17
CA ARG A 22 -20.97 14.25 -6.91
C ARG A 22 -20.55 12.88 -6.40
N ALA A 23 -21.29 12.31 -5.45
CA ALA A 23 -21.06 10.97 -4.94
C ALA A 23 -21.21 9.91 -6.04
N SER A 24 -22.26 9.99 -6.86
CA SER A 24 -22.47 9.04 -7.95
C SER A 24 -21.37 9.12 -8.99
N ARG A 25 -20.90 10.33 -9.36
CA ARG A 25 -19.75 10.48 -10.27
C ARG A 25 -18.44 10.00 -9.64
N ALA A 26 -18.24 10.23 -8.34
CA ALA A 26 -17.05 9.81 -7.61
C ALA A 26 -16.93 8.29 -7.50
N LEU A 27 -18.05 7.55 -7.51
CA LEU A 27 -18.06 6.08 -7.52
C LEU A 27 -18.19 5.49 -8.92
N ALA A 28 -19.01 6.08 -9.80
CA ALA A 28 -19.28 5.53 -11.13
C ALA A 28 -18.06 5.56 -12.04
N VAL A 29 -17.21 6.59 -11.94
CA VAL A 29 -15.99 6.68 -12.76
C VAL A 29 -15.00 5.58 -12.38
N PRO A 30 -14.56 5.43 -11.11
CA PRO A 30 -13.66 4.33 -10.72
C PRO A 30 -14.27 2.95 -10.96
N ALA A 31 -15.54 2.74 -10.61
CA ALA A 31 -16.19 1.45 -10.81
C ALA A 31 -16.26 1.08 -12.31
N GLY A 32 -16.61 2.05 -13.16
CA GLY A 32 -16.59 1.89 -14.61
C GLY A 32 -15.20 1.56 -15.15
N SER A 33 -14.15 2.23 -14.65
CA SER A 33 -12.76 1.94 -15.02
C SER A 33 -12.32 0.53 -14.61
N VAL A 34 -12.67 0.09 -13.40
CA VAL A 34 -12.37 -1.27 -12.92
C VAL A 34 -13.08 -2.32 -13.77
N LEU A 35 -14.38 -2.13 -14.05
CA LEU A 35 -15.13 -3.03 -14.92
C LEU A 35 -14.54 -3.08 -16.33
N LEU A 36 -14.19 -1.94 -16.91
CA LEU A 36 -13.54 -1.88 -18.21
C LEU A 36 -12.20 -2.64 -18.20
N ALA A 37 -11.39 -2.49 -17.15
CA ALA A 37 -10.14 -3.23 -17.00
C ALA A 37 -10.36 -4.75 -16.97
N PHE A 38 -11.37 -5.24 -16.25
CA PHE A 38 -11.74 -6.66 -16.27
C PHE A 38 -12.31 -7.11 -17.63
N ILE A 39 -13.01 -6.26 -18.37
CA ILE A 39 -13.47 -6.65 -19.71
C ILE A 39 -12.27 -6.76 -20.66
N VAL A 40 -11.40 -5.75 -20.67
CA VAL A 40 -10.20 -5.73 -21.52
C VAL A 40 -9.27 -6.90 -21.19
N GLY A 41 -9.02 -7.16 -19.90
CA GLY A 41 -8.24 -8.31 -19.46
C GLY A 41 -8.82 -9.63 -19.93
N ALA A 42 -10.15 -9.80 -19.90
CA ALA A 42 -10.81 -11.02 -20.32
C ALA A 42 -10.67 -11.24 -21.83
N VAL A 43 -10.79 -10.16 -22.62
CA VAL A 43 -10.56 -10.20 -24.07
C VAL A 43 -9.13 -10.61 -24.38
N ILE A 44 -8.14 -10.10 -23.65
CA ILE A 44 -6.72 -10.46 -23.84
C ILE A 44 -6.49 -11.94 -23.51
N VAL A 45 -7.03 -12.43 -22.38
CA VAL A 45 -6.90 -13.84 -22.00
C VAL A 45 -7.56 -14.74 -23.04
N ALA A 46 -8.76 -14.40 -23.50
CA ALA A 46 -9.45 -15.17 -24.55
C ALA A 46 -8.67 -15.14 -25.87
N ALA A 47 -8.12 -13.99 -26.27
CA ALA A 47 -7.35 -13.84 -27.51
C ALA A 47 -6.03 -14.63 -27.50
N THR A 48 -5.47 -14.91 -26.32
CA THR A 48 -4.27 -15.75 -26.16
C THR A 48 -4.59 -17.24 -26.02
N GLY A 49 -5.87 -17.62 -26.15
CA GLY A 49 -6.33 -19.01 -26.03
C GLY A 49 -6.56 -19.49 -24.60
N GLY A 50 -6.49 -18.59 -23.62
CA GLY A 50 -6.81 -18.88 -22.22
C GLY A 50 -8.30 -18.77 -21.91
N ASP A 51 -8.71 -19.33 -20.78
CA ASP A 51 -10.06 -19.19 -20.23
C ASP A 51 -10.08 -18.01 -19.23
N PRO A 52 -10.77 -16.88 -19.55
CA PRO A 52 -10.83 -15.71 -18.66
C PRO A 52 -11.43 -16.02 -17.29
N PHE A 53 -12.36 -16.98 -17.22
CA PHE A 53 -13.02 -17.34 -15.97
C PHE A 53 -12.03 -18.01 -15.02
N LYS A 54 -11.22 -18.94 -15.54
CA LYS A 54 -10.13 -19.57 -14.78
C LYS A 54 -9.05 -18.57 -14.38
N ALA A 55 -8.72 -17.61 -15.25
CA ALA A 55 -7.73 -16.58 -14.93
C ALA A 55 -8.20 -15.70 -13.75
N TYR A 56 -9.45 -15.26 -13.75
CA TYR A 56 -10.00 -14.44 -12.66
C TYR A 56 -10.24 -15.22 -11.38
N GLN A 57 -10.60 -16.49 -11.51
CA GLN A 57 -10.61 -17.40 -10.39
C GLN A 57 -9.22 -17.54 -9.77
N ALA A 58 -8.17 -17.70 -10.59
CA ALA A 58 -6.80 -17.78 -10.10
C ALA A 58 -6.35 -16.49 -9.41
N LEU A 59 -6.78 -15.31 -9.89
CA LEU A 59 -6.53 -14.03 -9.21
C LEU A 59 -7.24 -13.95 -7.85
N ALA A 60 -8.52 -14.33 -7.78
CA ALA A 60 -9.28 -14.31 -6.53
C ALA A 60 -8.72 -15.32 -5.51
N CYS A 61 -8.30 -16.48 -5.99
CA CYS A 61 -7.69 -17.52 -5.18
C CYS A 61 -6.32 -17.08 -4.69
N GLY A 62 -5.39 -16.73 -5.59
CA GLY A 62 -4.02 -16.34 -5.25
C GLY A 62 -3.94 -15.10 -4.36
N GLY A 63 -4.81 -14.11 -4.56
CA GLY A 63 -4.82 -12.88 -3.78
C GLY A 63 -5.49 -13.03 -2.41
N PHE A 64 -6.71 -13.58 -2.39
CA PHE A 64 -7.58 -13.53 -1.21
C PHE A 64 -7.90 -14.91 -0.63
N GLY A 65 -7.43 -15.99 -1.23
CA GLY A 65 -7.83 -17.36 -0.89
C GLY A 65 -9.29 -17.66 -1.23
N LEU A 66 -9.92 -16.87 -2.12
CA LEU A 66 -11.33 -16.99 -2.49
C LEU A 66 -11.51 -17.85 -3.74
N PHE A 67 -12.60 -18.62 -3.80
CA PHE A 67 -12.95 -19.44 -4.96
C PHE A 67 -11.84 -20.43 -5.39
N CYS A 68 -11.06 -20.94 -4.43
CA CYS A 68 -10.03 -21.94 -4.68
C CYS A 68 -10.64 -23.34 -4.78
N PHE A 69 -10.41 -24.04 -5.89
CA PHE A 69 -10.76 -25.46 -6.04
C PHE A 69 -9.48 -26.29 -6.16
N GLY A 70 -8.94 -26.71 -5.01
CA GLY A 70 -7.67 -27.42 -4.90
C GLY A 70 -6.44 -26.51 -4.76
N GLY A 71 -5.31 -27.08 -4.34
CA GLY A 71 -4.05 -26.37 -4.09
C GLY A 71 -3.78 -26.05 -2.62
N GLU A 72 -2.90 -25.06 -2.38
CA GLU A 72 -2.52 -24.60 -1.05
C GLU A 72 -3.72 -24.03 -0.25
N PRO A 73 -3.70 -24.11 1.10
CA PRO A 73 -4.76 -23.59 1.95
C PRO A 73 -5.06 -22.11 1.66
N SER A 74 -6.34 -21.73 1.66
CA SER A 74 -6.77 -20.34 1.42
C SER A 74 -6.08 -19.33 2.36
N VAL A 75 -5.84 -19.74 3.60
CA VAL A 75 -5.10 -18.96 4.60
C VAL A 75 -3.66 -18.67 4.18
N LEU A 76 -3.00 -19.60 3.51
CA LEU A 76 -1.62 -19.43 3.04
C LEU A 76 -1.56 -18.48 1.84
N GLN A 77 -2.55 -18.54 0.95
CA GLN A 77 -2.64 -17.62 -0.19
C GLN A 77 -2.85 -16.17 0.27
N LEU A 78 -3.73 -15.97 1.25
CA LEU A 78 -3.89 -14.67 1.89
C LEU A 78 -2.60 -14.24 2.61
N ALA A 79 -1.93 -15.16 3.31
CA ALA A 79 -0.66 -14.87 3.97
C ALA A 79 0.42 -14.40 2.98
N ASN A 80 0.55 -15.02 1.81
CA ASN A 80 1.47 -14.60 0.76
C ASN A 80 1.19 -13.17 0.28
N THR A 81 -0.10 -12.81 0.15
CA THR A 81 -0.48 -11.42 -0.18
C THR A 81 -0.08 -10.45 0.93
N LEU A 82 -0.29 -10.82 2.20
CA LEU A 82 0.12 -10.01 3.33
C LEU A 82 1.65 -9.83 3.40
N VAL A 83 2.43 -10.86 3.08
CA VAL A 83 3.90 -10.77 3.03
C VAL A 83 4.36 -9.65 2.09
N VAL A 84 3.65 -9.40 0.99
CA VAL A 84 3.97 -8.32 0.05
C VAL A 84 3.33 -6.98 0.46
N VAL A 85 2.08 -7.00 0.90
CA VAL A 85 1.32 -5.78 1.19
C VAL A 85 1.77 -5.11 2.49
N THR A 86 2.11 -5.88 3.53
CA THR A 86 2.56 -5.35 4.82
C THR A 86 3.76 -4.41 4.69
N PRO A 87 4.89 -4.77 4.04
CA PRO A 87 6.01 -3.86 3.89
C PRO A 87 5.67 -2.61 3.05
N LEU A 88 4.79 -2.73 2.04
CA LEU A 88 4.33 -1.58 1.26
C LEU A 88 3.52 -0.58 2.11
N ILE A 89 2.61 -1.08 2.94
CA ILE A 89 1.85 -0.24 3.88
C ILE A 89 2.80 0.43 4.88
N MET A 90 3.74 -0.33 5.45
CA MET A 90 4.71 0.19 6.41
C MET A 90 5.62 1.25 5.79
N ALA A 91 6.08 1.06 4.55
CA ALA A 91 6.83 2.05 3.80
C ALA A 91 6.00 3.33 3.58
N GLY A 92 4.73 3.20 3.21
CA GLY A 92 3.82 4.34 3.09
C GLY A 92 3.69 5.14 4.40
N ILE A 93 3.55 4.44 5.54
CA ILE A 93 3.48 5.07 6.87
C ILE A 93 4.83 5.72 7.24
N ALA A 94 5.95 5.06 6.94
CA ALA A 94 7.30 5.56 7.19
C ALA A 94 7.62 6.86 6.42
N VAL A 95 6.97 7.10 5.29
CA VAL A 95 7.04 8.37 4.56
C VAL A 95 6.00 9.37 5.07
N ALA A 96 4.75 8.94 5.30
CA ALA A 96 3.65 9.81 5.68
C ALA A 96 3.81 10.47 7.06
N LEU A 97 4.37 9.76 8.05
CA LEU A 97 4.54 10.29 9.41
C LEU A 97 5.58 11.43 9.48
N PRO A 98 6.83 11.27 8.98
CA PRO A 98 7.81 12.36 8.93
C PRO A 98 7.34 13.54 8.10
N PHE A 99 6.60 13.28 7.02
CA PHE A 99 6.07 14.33 6.15
C PHE A 99 5.15 15.31 6.91
N ARG A 100 4.40 14.82 7.90
CA ARG A 100 3.59 15.69 8.79
C ARG A 100 4.44 16.60 9.68
N ALA A 101 5.68 16.23 9.96
CA ALA A 101 6.65 17.05 10.69
C ALA A 101 7.50 17.95 9.76
N GLY A 102 7.16 18.03 8.47
CA GLY A 102 7.93 18.78 7.47
C GLY A 102 9.21 18.08 7.05
N MET A 103 9.40 16.80 7.40
CA MET A 103 10.56 16.01 7.00
C MET A 103 10.26 15.13 5.80
N PHE A 104 11.15 15.14 4.81
CA PHE A 104 10.97 14.37 3.59
C PHE A 104 11.82 13.09 3.61
N ASN A 105 11.22 11.99 4.06
CA ASN A 105 11.89 10.69 4.16
C ASN A 105 11.82 9.91 2.83
N ILE A 106 12.92 9.83 2.07
CA ILE A 106 13.06 8.95 0.90
C ILE A 106 13.68 7.60 1.28
N GLY A 107 14.17 7.47 2.51
CA GLY A 107 14.99 6.37 3.00
C GLY A 107 14.21 5.11 3.41
N ALA A 108 12.93 5.03 3.06
CA ALA A 108 12.06 3.94 3.51
C ALA A 108 12.54 2.56 3.03
N GLU A 109 13.17 2.50 1.86
CA GLU A 109 13.75 1.26 1.32
C GLU A 109 14.91 0.75 2.17
N GLY A 110 15.90 1.60 2.48
CA GLY A 110 17.03 1.22 3.34
C GLY A 110 16.57 0.87 4.76
N GLN A 111 15.59 1.60 5.29
CA GLN A 111 14.98 1.27 6.59
C GLN A 111 14.31 -0.11 6.58
N LEU A 112 13.62 -0.45 5.49
CA LEU A 112 13.01 -1.76 5.29
C LEU A 112 14.08 -2.87 5.20
N ILE A 113 15.14 -2.66 4.40
CA ILE A 113 16.23 -3.63 4.24
C ILE A 113 16.92 -3.90 5.57
N MET A 114 17.31 -2.85 6.30
CA MET A 114 17.99 -3.02 7.59
C MET A 114 17.08 -3.63 8.66
N GLY A 115 15.79 -3.30 8.64
CA GLY A 115 14.79 -3.97 9.47
C GLY A 115 14.64 -5.45 9.11
N ALA A 116 14.61 -5.80 7.83
CA ALA A 116 14.54 -7.18 7.36
C ALA A 116 15.78 -7.98 7.77
N ILE A 117 16.98 -7.41 7.66
CA ILE A 117 18.23 -8.04 8.12
C ILE A 117 18.18 -8.30 9.63
N ALA A 118 17.77 -7.32 10.43
CA ALA A 118 17.67 -7.47 11.88
C ALA A 118 16.64 -8.55 12.28
N ALA A 119 15.46 -8.52 11.66
CA ALA A 119 14.41 -9.51 11.87
C ALA A 119 14.85 -10.92 11.46
N ALA A 120 15.47 -11.08 10.28
CA ALA A 120 15.95 -12.35 9.77
C ALA A 120 17.07 -12.92 10.65
N THR A 121 18.01 -12.08 11.10
CA THR A 121 19.10 -12.50 11.99
C THR A 121 18.54 -13.12 13.26
N VAL A 122 17.58 -12.47 13.92
CA VAL A 122 16.95 -12.99 15.15
C VAL A 122 16.11 -14.23 14.85
N GLY A 123 15.34 -14.21 13.76
CA GLY A 123 14.47 -15.32 13.37
C GLY A 123 15.25 -16.62 13.09
N ILE A 124 16.42 -16.52 12.47
CA ILE A 124 17.28 -17.68 12.18
C ILE A 124 17.97 -18.19 13.45
N HIS A 125 18.57 -17.30 14.24
CA HIS A 125 19.35 -17.71 15.42
C HIS A 125 18.49 -18.23 16.57
N LEU A 126 17.24 -17.77 16.66
CA LEU A 126 16.30 -18.18 17.71
C LEU A 126 15.17 -19.08 17.17
N ALA A 127 15.36 -19.74 16.02
CA ALA A 127 14.33 -20.56 15.37
C ALA A 127 13.75 -21.66 16.27
N GLY A 128 14.50 -22.14 17.26
CA GLY A 128 14.04 -23.15 18.23
C GLY A 128 13.17 -22.61 19.38
N TRP A 129 12.95 -21.30 19.47
CA TRP A 129 12.17 -20.69 20.54
C TRP A 129 10.65 -20.88 20.33
N PRO A 130 9.85 -20.85 21.42
CA PRO A 130 8.40 -20.86 21.31
C PRO A 130 7.90 -19.71 20.42
N ALA A 131 7.05 -20.02 19.43
CA ALA A 131 6.58 -19.07 18.43
C ALA A 131 5.96 -17.79 19.04
N PHE A 132 5.26 -17.93 20.18
CA PHE A 132 4.65 -16.81 20.89
C PHE A 132 5.67 -15.78 21.39
N LEU A 133 6.90 -16.20 21.72
CA LEU A 133 7.99 -15.30 22.11
C LEU A 133 8.82 -14.84 20.91
N LEU A 134 9.05 -15.75 19.96
CA LEU A 134 9.86 -15.47 18.78
C LEU A 134 9.23 -14.38 17.90
N LEU A 135 7.92 -14.46 17.64
CA LEU A 135 7.24 -13.53 16.73
C LEU A 135 7.30 -12.07 17.19
N PRO A 136 6.91 -11.70 18.43
CA PRO A 136 7.06 -10.32 18.91
C PRO A 136 8.51 -9.84 18.90
N LEU A 137 9.46 -10.72 19.23
CA LEU A 137 10.88 -10.37 19.27
C LEU A 137 11.42 -10.07 17.87
N VAL A 138 11.09 -10.89 16.87
CA VAL A 138 11.47 -10.66 15.46
C VAL A 138 10.91 -9.34 14.95
N LEU A 139 9.63 -9.06 15.24
CA LEU A 139 8.99 -7.80 14.86
C LEU A 139 9.66 -6.59 15.54
N LEU A 140 9.97 -6.69 16.83
CA LEU A 140 10.63 -5.64 17.58
C LEU A 140 12.05 -5.37 17.04
N CYS A 141 12.82 -6.42 16.79
CA CYS A 141 14.16 -6.29 16.23
C CYS A 141 14.14 -5.71 14.81
N GLY A 142 13.16 -6.07 13.98
CA GLY A 142 12.97 -5.45 12.68
C GLY A 142 12.61 -3.96 12.77
N ALA A 143 11.70 -3.60 13.67
CA ALA A 143 11.35 -2.21 13.92
C ALA A 143 12.56 -1.40 14.42
N LEU A 144 13.36 -1.97 15.33
CA LEU A 144 14.59 -1.35 15.83
C LEU A 144 15.64 -1.19 14.73
N GLY A 145 15.83 -2.21 13.86
CA GLY A 145 16.76 -2.12 12.74
C GLY A 145 16.42 -0.97 11.79
N GLY A 146 15.14 -0.83 11.42
CA GLY A 146 14.67 0.31 10.62
C GLY A 146 14.77 1.64 11.36
N ALA A 147 14.44 1.67 12.65
CA ALA A 147 14.52 2.88 13.48
C ALA A 147 15.96 3.38 13.66
N VAL A 148 16.93 2.48 13.83
CA VAL A 148 18.35 2.83 13.89
C VAL A 148 18.79 3.42 12.54
N TRP A 149 18.40 2.81 11.43
CA TRP A 149 18.76 3.31 10.09
C TRP A 149 18.19 4.71 9.80
N GLY A 150 16.90 4.92 10.08
CA GLY A 150 16.29 6.24 9.97
C GLY A 150 16.84 7.25 10.98
N GLY A 151 17.20 6.77 12.18
CA GLY A 151 17.78 7.56 13.25
C GLY A 151 19.13 8.17 12.87
N ILE A 152 19.95 7.47 12.07
CA ILE A 152 21.22 8.02 11.54
C ILE A 152 20.96 9.33 10.80
N VAL A 153 19.95 9.37 9.92
CA VAL A 153 19.59 10.60 9.20
C VAL A 153 19.10 11.69 10.16
N GLY A 154 18.26 11.33 11.13
CA GLY A 154 17.78 12.26 12.14
C GLY A 154 18.91 12.92 12.93
N VAL A 155 19.90 12.13 13.35
CA VAL A 155 21.10 12.61 14.06
C VAL A 155 21.95 13.51 13.17
N LEU A 156 22.22 13.09 11.92
CA LEU A 156 22.99 13.89 10.98
C LEU A 156 22.32 15.25 10.73
N LYS A 157 21.01 15.28 10.50
CA LYS A 157 20.25 16.54 10.37
C LYS A 157 20.38 17.41 11.62
N ALA A 158 20.21 16.84 12.81
CA ALA A 158 20.22 17.60 14.06
C ALA A 158 21.60 18.16 14.43
N VAL A 159 22.67 17.43 14.13
CA VAL A 159 24.04 17.80 14.54
C VAL A 159 24.76 18.60 13.47
N THR A 160 24.64 18.22 12.19
CA THR A 160 25.43 18.82 11.10
C THR A 160 24.62 19.74 10.20
N GLY A 161 23.29 19.73 10.30
CA GLY A 161 22.42 20.45 9.37
C GLY A 161 22.35 19.81 7.98
N ALA A 162 22.78 18.55 7.83
CA ALA A 162 22.69 17.83 6.57
C ALA A 162 21.23 17.71 6.10
N HIS A 163 21.01 17.89 4.80
CA HIS A 163 19.68 17.86 4.21
C HIS A 163 19.13 16.42 4.21
N GLU A 164 18.00 16.18 4.89
CA GLU A 164 17.50 14.81 5.11
C GLU A 164 17.24 14.03 3.80
N VAL A 165 16.79 14.72 2.75
CA VAL A 165 16.54 14.16 1.43
C VAL A 165 17.80 13.53 0.84
N VAL A 166 18.92 14.25 0.85
CA VAL A 166 20.17 13.75 0.28
C VAL A 166 20.70 12.61 1.13
N THR A 167 20.72 12.78 2.46
CA THR A 167 21.23 11.74 3.36
C THR A 167 20.38 10.47 3.31
N THR A 168 19.05 10.57 3.19
CA THR A 168 18.20 9.38 3.06
C THR A 168 18.44 8.63 1.74
N ILE A 169 18.64 9.34 0.62
CA ILE A 169 18.99 8.71 -0.65
C ILE A 169 20.35 8.01 -0.54
N MET A 170 21.36 8.68 0.02
CA MET A 170 22.69 8.10 0.20
C MET A 170 22.66 6.88 1.13
N LEU A 171 21.84 6.92 2.18
CA LEU A 171 21.71 5.80 3.10
C LEU A 171 20.94 4.61 2.51
N ASN A 172 20.07 4.81 1.51
CA ASN A 172 19.53 3.69 0.73
C ASN A 172 20.62 2.96 -0.03
N PHE A 173 21.53 3.69 -0.70
CA PHE A 173 22.66 3.10 -1.42
C PHE A 173 23.61 2.29 -0.53
N VAL A 174 23.75 2.66 0.75
CA VAL A 174 24.57 1.90 1.71
C VAL A 174 23.86 0.62 2.17
N ALA A 175 22.53 0.61 2.16
CA ALA A 175 21.75 -0.56 2.57
C ALA A 175 21.62 -1.62 1.47
N GLN A 176 21.58 -1.19 0.21
CA GLN A 176 21.50 -2.05 -0.98
C GLN A 176 22.85 -2.72 -1.31
#